data_AF-K3W9Y6-F1
#
_entry.id   AF-K3W9Y6-F1
#
_cell.length_a   1.000
_cell.length_b   1.000
_cell.length_c   1.000
_cell.angle_alpha   90.00
_cell.angle_beta   90.00
_cell.angle_gamma   90.00
#
_symmetry.space_group_name_H-M   'P 1'
#
loop_
_entity.id
_entity.type
_entity.pdbx_description
1 polymer ?
#
loop_
_entity_poly.entity_id
_entity_poly.type
_entity_poly.pdbx_seq_one_letter_code
_entity_poly.pdbx_strand_id
1 'polypeptide(L)'
;MARLSQLFVAVLALGVHQLTDVLASTNTTGQATSTSSRDGDSSSSDANTTTSTVNRNLLKLDARSGLSAWIDPTTPEDKLVYISSRGDNWDLVMSDEFGLTNRSFKPGEDHLWTSLEKPDGVNGALEIYSHNMTSVVCDNSDENGTKPVCYLQIKVVEEATNLSIYNQYTNPPGYQISSFFYRAAMLQTWNKFCFQGGMLEVRTQLPGAITPESGNPDIGKGPNARATANQYYPTWPGLWLMGNLGRAIFSASTNRMWPYSYSQCDENVLPSYNQRISACNGNPGHGLNSYQGRGAPEIDLLEGGGVAISSSIQIGPGLAKKFRRAVVNGTLDNGKIEDIF
;
A
#
# COMPACT_ATOMS: atom_id res chain seq x y z
N MET A 1 -19.73 -11.96 -9.24
CA MET A 1 -18.61 -12.18 -8.31
C MET A 1 -17.32 -12.10 -9.13
N ALA A 2 -16.59 -10.97 -9.08
CA ALA A 2 -15.25 -10.91 -9.65
C ALA A 2 -14.30 -11.54 -8.62
N ARG A 3 -13.72 -12.71 -8.91
CA ARG A 3 -12.60 -13.22 -8.12
C ARG A 3 -11.42 -12.29 -8.41
N LEU A 4 -11.06 -11.44 -7.45
CA LEU A 4 -9.76 -10.76 -7.50
C LEU A 4 -8.70 -11.83 -7.22
N SER A 5 -8.21 -12.48 -8.26
CA SER A 5 -6.95 -13.23 -8.20
C SER A 5 -5.85 -12.28 -8.66
N GLN A 6 -5.39 -11.43 -7.75
CA GLN A 6 -4.27 -10.52 -8.00
C GLN A 6 -3.15 -10.76 -7.00
N LEU A 7 -1.94 -10.53 -7.47
CA LEU A 7 -0.74 -10.54 -6.65
C LEU A 7 -0.60 -9.17 -5.99
N PHE A 8 -0.31 -9.14 -4.70
CA PHE A 8 -0.18 -7.93 -3.91
C PHE A 8 1.20 -7.82 -3.27
N VAL A 9 1.59 -6.58 -2.99
CA VAL A 9 2.76 -6.20 -2.19
C VAL A 9 2.23 -5.49 -0.94
N ALA A 10 2.68 -5.90 0.25
CA ALA A 10 2.45 -5.16 1.47
C ALA A 10 3.32 -3.90 1.53
N VAL A 11 2.71 -2.81 1.95
CA VAL A 11 3.30 -1.47 2.01
C VAL A 11 3.07 -0.88 3.39
N LEU A 12 4.14 -0.37 3.99
CA LEU A 12 4.15 0.34 5.26
C LEU A 12 4.76 1.71 5.03
N ALA A 13 4.06 2.78 5.39
CA ALA A 13 4.52 4.15 5.20
C ALA A 13 4.12 5.00 6.40
N LEU A 14 4.92 6.01 6.70
CA LEU A 14 4.52 7.08 7.59
C LEU A 14 4.90 8.40 6.93
N GLY A 15 3.91 9.20 6.59
CA GLY A 15 4.11 10.49 5.92
C GLY A 15 3.69 11.68 6.78
N VAL A 16 3.99 12.90 6.32
CA VAL A 16 3.45 14.14 6.89
C VAL A 16 2.77 14.91 5.77
N HIS A 17 1.46 15.01 5.85
CA HIS A 17 0.66 15.67 4.81
C HIS A 17 0.18 17.04 5.26
N GLN A 18 0.17 17.99 4.34
CA GLN A 18 -0.49 19.27 4.56
C GLN A 18 -2.01 19.05 4.56
N LEU A 19 -2.65 19.23 5.72
CA LEU A 19 -4.09 19.10 5.88
C LEU A 19 -4.79 20.31 5.25
N THR A 20 -5.00 20.29 3.95
CA THR A 20 -5.96 21.17 3.28
C THR A 20 -7.01 20.32 2.56
N ASP A 21 -8.28 20.68 2.70
CA ASP A 21 -9.42 19.97 2.13
C ASP A 21 -9.17 19.55 0.68
N VAL A 22 -9.15 18.23 0.42
CA VAL A 22 -9.02 17.65 -0.91
C VAL A 22 -10.33 17.87 -1.66
N LEU A 23 -10.51 19.07 -2.23
CA LEU A 23 -11.47 19.30 -3.29
C LEU A 23 -10.82 18.91 -4.61
N ALA A 24 -11.28 17.80 -5.18
CA ALA A 24 -10.98 17.41 -6.55
C ALA A 24 -11.39 18.53 -7.51
N SER A 25 -10.42 19.33 -7.94
CA SER A 25 -10.58 20.32 -9.00
C SER A 25 -10.56 19.60 -10.33
N THR A 26 -11.74 19.17 -10.79
CA THR A 26 -11.99 18.96 -12.21
C THR A 26 -12.24 20.32 -12.84
N ASN A 27 -11.34 20.79 -13.71
CA ASN A 27 -11.75 21.67 -14.80
C ASN A 27 -10.89 21.43 -16.05
N THR A 28 -11.58 20.91 -17.06
CA THR A 28 -11.16 20.76 -18.45
C THR A 28 -11.11 22.10 -19.18
N THR A 29 -10.15 22.29 -20.08
CA THR A 29 -10.35 22.48 -21.53
C THR A 29 -9.02 22.82 -22.22
N GLY A 30 -8.74 22.18 -23.35
CA GLY A 30 -7.51 22.39 -24.11
C GLY A 30 -7.37 21.37 -25.24
N GLN A 31 -8.20 21.53 -26.26
CA GLN A 31 -8.18 20.74 -27.49
C GLN A 31 -6.96 21.16 -28.32
N ALA A 32 -6.05 20.23 -28.61
CA ALA A 32 -4.97 20.45 -29.58
C ALA A 32 -4.84 19.23 -30.49
N THR A 33 -5.29 19.42 -31.72
CA THR A 33 -5.05 18.54 -32.87
C THR A 33 -3.58 18.59 -33.26
N SER A 34 -2.93 17.44 -33.37
CA SER A 34 -1.71 17.30 -34.17
C SER A 34 -1.70 15.98 -34.93
N THR A 35 -1.59 16.12 -36.25
CA THR A 35 -1.30 15.07 -37.24
C THR A 35 0.20 14.92 -37.38
N SER A 36 0.74 13.69 -37.32
CA SER A 36 1.96 13.36 -38.07
C SER A 36 2.09 11.87 -38.38
N SER A 37 2.21 11.64 -39.69
CA SER A 37 2.90 10.60 -40.45
C SER A 37 3.28 9.27 -39.81
N ARG A 38 2.73 8.23 -40.44
CA ARG A 38 3.25 6.86 -40.52
C ARG A 38 4.62 6.87 -41.18
N ASP A 39 5.56 6.11 -40.63
CA ASP A 39 6.58 5.41 -41.40
C ASP A 39 6.63 3.97 -40.90
N GLY A 40 6.43 3.05 -41.85
CA GLY A 40 6.56 1.62 -41.63
C GLY A 40 8.02 1.22 -41.77
N ASP A 41 8.45 0.31 -40.92
CA ASP A 41 9.64 -0.46 -41.20
C ASP A 41 9.34 -1.94 -40.98
N SER A 42 9.44 -2.69 -42.07
CA SER A 42 9.20 -4.12 -42.17
C SER A 42 10.51 -4.85 -41.94
N SER A 43 10.61 -5.61 -40.84
CA SER A 43 11.65 -6.62 -40.69
C SER A 43 11.03 -7.99 -40.45
N SER A 44 11.33 -8.89 -41.38
CA SER A 44 10.92 -10.29 -41.44
C SER A 44 11.52 -11.09 -40.29
N SER A 45 10.70 -11.85 -39.58
CA SER A 45 11.16 -12.83 -38.57
C SER A 45 10.72 -14.24 -38.97
N ASP A 46 11.61 -14.98 -39.63
CA ASP A 46 11.56 -16.43 -39.68
C ASP A 46 12.25 -16.96 -38.41
N ALA A 47 11.45 -17.28 -37.39
CA ALA A 47 11.90 -18.00 -36.20
C ALA A 47 10.96 -19.17 -35.95
N ASN A 48 11.35 -20.33 -36.49
CA ASN A 48 10.73 -21.62 -36.27
C ASN A 48 10.81 -21.95 -34.76
N THR A 49 9.73 -21.68 -34.04
CA THR A 49 9.69 -21.79 -32.57
C THR A 49 9.20 -23.19 -32.21
N THR A 50 10.13 -24.10 -31.94
CA THR A 50 9.84 -25.32 -31.18
C THR A 50 9.39 -24.93 -29.78
N THR A 51 8.10 -25.12 -29.49
CA THR A 51 7.49 -24.93 -28.18
C THR A 51 7.99 -26.00 -27.21
N SER A 52 9.16 -25.79 -26.60
CA SER A 52 9.51 -26.52 -25.39
C SER A 52 8.61 -26.04 -24.26
N THR A 53 7.59 -26.83 -23.91
CA THR A 53 6.82 -26.65 -22.68
C THR A 53 7.77 -26.82 -21.50
N VAL A 54 8.34 -25.71 -21.02
CA VAL A 54 9.07 -25.68 -19.75
C VAL A 54 8.05 -25.96 -18.65
N ASN A 55 8.01 -27.20 -18.20
CA ASN A 55 7.22 -27.63 -17.07
C ASN A 55 7.81 -26.97 -15.81
N ARG A 56 7.33 -25.77 -15.47
CA ARG A 56 7.69 -25.05 -14.24
C ARG A 56 6.94 -25.64 -13.04
N ASN A 57 7.07 -26.95 -12.83
CA ASN A 57 6.83 -27.49 -11.51
C ASN A 57 7.89 -26.86 -10.60
N LEU A 58 7.52 -25.75 -9.95
CA LEU A 58 8.28 -25.18 -8.86
C LEU A 58 8.52 -26.31 -7.87
N LEU A 59 9.77 -26.73 -7.72
CA LEU A 59 10.16 -27.63 -6.64
C LEU A 59 9.66 -26.99 -5.35
N LYS A 60 8.64 -27.59 -4.73
CA LYS A 60 8.19 -27.22 -3.41
C LYS A 60 9.28 -27.71 -2.46
N LEU A 61 10.27 -26.85 -2.24
CA LEU A 61 11.34 -27.09 -1.29
C LEU A 61 10.78 -26.78 0.09
N ASP A 62 10.46 -27.83 0.84
CA ASP A 62 10.02 -27.68 2.22
C ASP A 62 11.23 -27.25 3.07
N ALA A 63 11.03 -26.21 3.89
CA ALA A 63 12.06 -25.80 4.82
C ALA A 63 12.22 -26.88 5.89
N ARG A 64 13.46 -27.13 6.35
CA ARG A 64 13.71 -28.09 7.45
C ARG A 64 13.01 -27.72 8.75
N SER A 65 12.66 -26.45 8.92
CA SER A 65 11.87 -25.94 10.06
C SER A 65 10.40 -26.37 10.01
N GLY A 66 9.90 -26.87 8.87
CA GLY A 66 8.48 -27.12 8.66
C GLY A 66 7.65 -25.84 8.41
N LEU A 67 8.28 -24.66 8.47
CA LEU A 67 7.63 -23.38 8.19
C LEU A 67 7.72 -23.03 6.71
N SER A 68 6.71 -22.33 6.21
CA SER A 68 6.76 -21.74 4.87
C SER A 68 7.81 -20.62 4.80
N ALA A 69 8.35 -20.37 3.61
CA ALA A 69 9.47 -19.44 3.41
C ALA A 69 9.24 -17.98 3.84
N TRP A 70 7.98 -17.58 4.07
CA TRP A 70 7.58 -16.21 4.40
C TRP A 70 6.98 -16.07 5.79
N ILE A 71 7.02 -17.13 6.59
CA ILE A 71 6.56 -17.13 7.98
C ILE A 71 7.78 -16.89 8.86
N ASP A 72 7.69 -15.89 9.73
CA ASP A 72 8.73 -15.62 10.70
C ASP A 72 8.86 -16.82 11.67
N PRO A 73 10.09 -17.34 11.90
CA PRO A 73 10.31 -18.48 12.79
C PRO A 73 9.85 -18.29 14.24
N THR A 74 9.60 -17.05 14.65
CA THR A 74 9.12 -16.69 15.99
C THR A 74 7.61 -16.56 16.07
N THR A 75 6.89 -16.72 14.94
CA THR A 75 5.42 -16.73 14.92
C THR A 75 4.88 -17.83 15.84
N PRO A 76 3.99 -17.52 16.79
CA PRO A 76 3.39 -18.51 17.68
C PRO A 76 2.64 -19.61 16.90
N GLU A 77 2.74 -20.86 17.35
CA GLU A 77 2.12 -22.01 16.67
C GLU A 77 0.59 -21.88 16.55
N ASP A 78 -0.06 -21.23 17.53
CA ASP A 78 -1.51 -20.98 17.52
C ASP A 78 -1.94 -19.88 16.53
N LYS A 79 -0.98 -19.21 15.88
CA LYS A 79 -1.21 -18.20 14.83
C LYS A 79 -0.97 -18.74 13.43
N LEU A 80 -0.47 -19.97 13.29
CA LEU A 80 -0.21 -20.59 11.98
C LEU A 80 -1.50 -20.97 11.23
N VAL A 81 -2.61 -21.12 11.94
CA VAL A 81 -3.93 -21.43 11.38
C VAL A 81 -4.98 -20.55 12.03
N TYR A 82 -5.85 -19.95 11.21
CA TYR A 82 -7.01 -19.21 11.65
C TYR A 82 -8.30 -19.91 11.21
N ILE A 83 -9.27 -20.04 12.12
CA ILE A 83 -10.61 -20.53 11.78
C ILE A 83 -11.50 -19.32 11.52
N SER A 84 -11.93 -19.17 10.28
CA SER A 84 -12.81 -18.06 9.88
C SER A 84 -14.17 -18.11 10.59
N SER A 85 -14.88 -16.98 10.57
CA SER A 85 -16.27 -16.90 11.04
C SER A 85 -17.24 -17.82 10.29
N ARG A 86 -16.81 -18.44 9.20
CA ARG A 86 -17.58 -19.43 8.42
C ARG A 86 -17.13 -20.88 8.64
N GLY A 87 -16.16 -21.11 9.52
CA GLY A 87 -15.61 -22.44 9.81
C GLY A 87 -14.54 -22.91 8.83
N ASP A 88 -14.18 -22.10 7.83
CA ASP A 88 -13.05 -22.40 6.94
C ASP A 88 -11.72 -22.23 7.68
N ASN A 89 -10.80 -23.17 7.48
CA ASN A 89 -9.42 -23.05 7.95
C ASN A 89 -8.59 -22.23 6.95
N TRP A 90 -7.88 -21.22 7.46
CA TRP A 90 -6.95 -20.39 6.71
C TRP A 90 -5.54 -20.59 7.27
N ASP A 91 -4.64 -21.08 6.43
CA ASP A 91 -3.22 -21.22 6.77
C ASP A 91 -2.51 -19.87 6.69
N LEU A 92 -1.62 -19.60 7.63
CA LEU A 92 -0.75 -18.43 7.58
C LEU A 92 0.23 -18.55 6.40
N VAL A 93 0.28 -17.51 5.58
CA VAL A 93 1.15 -17.50 4.37
C VAL A 93 2.30 -16.51 4.46
N MET A 94 2.22 -15.53 5.37
CA MET A 94 3.23 -14.51 5.59
C MET A 94 3.07 -13.93 7.00
N SER A 95 4.17 -13.75 7.72
CA SER A 95 4.23 -13.04 8.99
C SER A 95 5.60 -12.39 9.19
N ASP A 96 5.65 -11.39 10.06
CA ASP A 96 6.89 -10.79 10.55
C ASP A 96 6.63 -10.22 11.93
N GLU A 97 7.25 -10.78 12.96
CA GLU A 97 7.13 -10.30 14.35
C GLU A 97 8.16 -9.22 14.67
N PHE A 98 9.08 -8.91 13.74
CA PHE A 98 10.16 -7.95 13.92
C PHE A 98 11.01 -8.22 15.19
N GLY A 99 11.32 -9.49 15.46
CA GLY A 99 12.06 -9.91 16.66
C GLY A 99 13.58 -9.64 16.66
N LEU A 100 14.16 -9.20 15.54
CA LEU A 100 15.61 -9.04 15.35
C LEU A 100 16.01 -7.58 15.15
N THR A 101 16.75 -7.01 16.11
CA THR A 101 17.15 -5.59 16.12
C THR A 101 18.24 -5.22 15.12
N ASN A 102 19.03 -6.18 14.67
CA ASN A 102 20.13 -5.96 13.72
C ASN A 102 19.69 -6.03 12.24
N ARG A 103 18.39 -5.98 11.97
CA ARG A 103 17.86 -5.96 10.60
C ARG A 103 18.15 -4.63 9.92
N SER A 104 18.51 -4.71 8.65
CA SER A 104 18.59 -3.56 7.75
C SER A 104 17.62 -3.78 6.61
N PHE A 105 16.72 -2.81 6.42
CA PHE A 105 15.70 -2.87 5.37
C PHE A 105 16.18 -2.27 4.05
N LYS A 106 17.48 -1.96 3.91
CA LYS A 106 18.01 -1.48 2.63
C LYS A 106 17.80 -2.52 1.53
N PRO A 107 17.78 -2.08 0.26
CA PRO A 107 17.55 -3.01 -0.83
C PRO A 107 18.53 -4.18 -0.84
N GLY A 108 18.01 -5.41 -0.75
CA GLY A 108 18.80 -6.65 -0.74
C GLY A 108 19.35 -7.09 0.61
N GLU A 109 19.12 -6.34 1.69
CA GLU A 109 19.62 -6.66 3.04
C GLU A 109 18.58 -7.36 3.94
N ASP A 110 17.29 -7.28 3.59
CA ASP A 110 16.22 -8.02 4.26
C ASP A 110 15.47 -8.96 3.30
N HIS A 111 15.10 -10.14 3.79
CA HIS A 111 14.46 -11.19 3.02
C HIS A 111 13.00 -10.93 2.65
N LEU A 112 12.29 -10.07 3.39
CA LEU A 112 10.88 -9.75 3.19
C LEU A 112 10.69 -8.32 2.69
N TRP A 113 11.39 -7.36 3.29
CA TRP A 113 11.11 -5.94 3.11
C TRP A 113 12.23 -5.19 2.39
N THR A 114 11.87 -4.07 1.76
CA THR A 114 12.78 -3.04 1.27
C THR A 114 12.24 -1.67 1.61
N SER A 115 13.06 -0.87 2.26
CA SER A 115 12.82 0.55 2.43
C SER A 115 13.13 1.32 1.14
N LEU A 116 12.63 2.53 1.04
CA LEU A 116 12.80 3.42 -0.11
C LEU A 116 13.65 4.65 0.25
N GLU A 117 14.34 5.20 -0.76
CA GLU A 117 15.13 6.43 -0.66
C GLU A 117 14.74 7.37 -1.81
N LYS A 118 13.68 8.17 -1.60
CA LYS A 118 13.19 9.16 -2.57
C LYS A 118 12.15 10.11 -1.94
N PRO A 119 11.92 11.30 -2.52
CA PRO A 119 10.74 12.10 -2.17
C PRO A 119 9.46 11.31 -2.43
N ASP A 120 8.46 11.40 -1.55
CA ASP A 120 7.16 10.77 -1.80
C ASP A 120 6.57 11.31 -3.11
N GLY A 121 6.33 12.62 -3.14
CA GLY A 121 5.99 13.37 -4.35
C GLY A 121 4.56 13.16 -4.84
N VAL A 122 3.69 12.53 -4.04
CA VAL A 122 2.24 12.41 -4.29
C VAL A 122 1.45 13.11 -3.17
N ASN A 123 0.18 13.42 -3.42
CA ASN A 123 -0.80 13.89 -2.42
C ASN A 123 -0.38 15.09 -1.54
N GLY A 124 0.58 15.91 -1.98
CA GLY A 124 1.06 17.05 -1.17
C GLY A 124 1.92 16.63 0.03
N ALA A 125 2.53 15.44 -0.03
CA ALA A 125 3.50 14.95 0.94
C ALA A 125 4.65 15.94 1.13
N LEU A 126 5.02 16.17 2.38
CA LEU A 126 6.07 17.12 2.78
C LEU A 126 7.40 16.43 3.08
N GLU A 127 7.45 15.11 2.95
CA GLU A 127 8.56 14.27 3.34
C GLU A 127 9.36 13.67 2.18
N ILE A 128 10.60 13.30 2.53
CA ILE A 128 11.39 12.33 1.77
C ILE A 128 11.48 11.02 2.56
N TYR A 129 11.35 9.90 1.86
CA TYR A 129 11.58 8.59 2.44
C TYR A 129 13.06 8.24 2.42
N SER A 130 13.54 7.65 3.51
CA SER A 130 14.93 7.27 3.66
C SER A 130 15.14 5.95 4.38
N HIS A 131 16.20 5.24 3.99
CA HIS A 131 16.53 3.93 4.56
C HIS A 131 16.86 3.98 6.05
N ASN A 132 17.45 5.09 6.52
CA ASN A 132 17.84 5.26 7.93
C ASN A 132 16.69 5.68 8.86
N MET A 133 15.47 5.78 8.34
CA MET A 133 14.25 6.03 9.13
C MET A 133 13.47 4.73 9.43
N THR A 134 14.04 3.58 9.09
CA THR A 134 13.51 2.25 9.44
C THR A 134 14.47 1.53 10.37
N SER A 135 13.96 0.98 11.47
CA SER A 135 14.73 0.14 12.38
C SER A 135 13.81 -0.85 13.09
N VAL A 136 14.38 -1.91 13.67
CA VAL A 136 13.69 -2.71 14.67
C VAL A 136 14.21 -2.27 16.03
N VAL A 137 13.28 -1.89 16.92
CA VAL A 137 13.59 -1.47 18.29
C VAL A 137 12.85 -2.37 19.26
N CYS A 138 13.38 -2.54 20.47
CA CYS A 138 12.68 -3.24 21.53
C CYS A 138 12.59 -2.37 22.77
N ASP A 139 11.44 -2.39 23.43
CA ASP A 139 11.22 -1.73 24.70
C ASP A 139 10.38 -2.60 25.64
N ASN A 140 10.12 -2.13 26.86
CA ASN A 140 9.32 -2.87 27.84
C ASN A 140 7.84 -2.48 27.79
N SER A 141 7.31 -2.19 26.60
CA SER A 141 5.92 -1.74 26.40
C SER A 141 4.84 -2.80 26.64
N ASP A 142 5.20 -4.04 26.97
CA ASP A 142 4.20 -5.06 27.31
C ASP A 142 3.48 -4.71 28.63
N GLU A 143 2.16 -4.86 28.65
CA GLU A 143 1.31 -4.55 29.83
C GLU A 143 1.70 -5.37 31.08
N ASN A 144 2.36 -6.51 30.87
CA ASN A 144 2.83 -7.41 31.94
C ASN A 144 4.32 -7.28 32.27
N GLY A 145 5.08 -6.41 31.58
CA GLY A 145 6.46 -6.03 31.93
C GLY A 145 7.48 -7.18 32.05
N THR A 146 7.16 -8.39 31.56
CA THR A 146 7.96 -9.60 31.80
C THR A 146 8.95 -9.90 30.68
N LYS A 147 8.75 -9.35 29.48
CA LYS A 147 9.68 -9.45 28.33
C LYS A 147 9.65 -8.18 27.49
N PRO A 148 10.78 -7.78 26.88
CA PRO A 148 10.80 -6.70 25.92
C PRO A 148 10.02 -7.09 24.66
N VAL A 149 9.25 -6.15 24.11
CA VAL A 149 8.55 -6.27 22.83
C VAL A 149 9.42 -5.60 21.77
N CYS A 150 9.75 -6.34 20.73
CA CYS A 150 10.42 -5.80 19.55
C CYS A 150 9.40 -5.46 18.47
N TYR A 151 9.62 -4.37 17.75
CA TYR A 151 8.73 -3.93 16.69
C TYR A 151 9.47 -3.10 15.64
N LEU A 152 8.92 -3.07 14.42
CA LEU A 152 9.34 -2.14 13.38
C LEU A 152 9.02 -0.70 13.83
N GLN A 153 10.04 0.15 13.86
CA GLN A 153 9.91 1.58 14.02
C GLN A 153 10.08 2.27 12.67
N ILE A 154 9.06 3.04 12.28
CA ILE A 154 9.16 4.04 11.22
C ILE A 154 9.29 5.40 11.90
N LYS A 155 10.44 6.04 11.71
CA LYS A 155 10.76 7.32 12.33
C LYS A 155 10.41 8.48 11.39
N VAL A 156 9.95 9.58 11.96
CA VAL A 156 9.84 10.87 11.27
C VAL A 156 10.69 11.90 12.01
N VAL A 157 11.42 12.71 11.26
CA VAL A 157 12.19 13.85 11.79
C VAL A 157 11.92 15.10 10.96
N GLU A 158 12.00 16.25 11.60
CA GLU A 158 12.03 17.55 10.91
C GLU A 158 13.42 17.77 10.33
N GLU A 159 13.51 17.87 9.01
CA GLU A 159 14.76 18.05 8.27
C GLU A 159 14.47 18.72 6.92
N ALA A 160 14.66 20.03 6.85
CA ALA A 160 14.44 20.78 5.62
C ALA A 160 15.46 20.39 4.54
N THR A 161 14.97 19.90 3.40
CA THR A 161 15.78 19.43 2.27
C THR A 161 15.22 19.99 0.96
N ASN A 162 16.09 20.50 0.09
CA ASN A 162 15.73 20.93 -1.26
C ASN A 162 16.25 19.92 -2.28
N LEU A 163 15.36 19.36 -3.10
CA LEU A 163 15.72 18.39 -4.14
C LEU A 163 15.32 18.90 -5.52
N SER A 164 16.19 18.63 -6.51
CA SER A 164 15.82 18.78 -7.93
C SER A 164 15.04 17.54 -8.36
N ILE A 165 13.74 17.70 -8.61
CA ILE A 165 12.84 16.61 -8.98
C ILE A 165 12.29 16.84 -10.38
N TYR A 166 12.09 15.74 -11.11
CA TYR A 166 11.43 15.80 -12.42
C TYR A 166 9.92 15.87 -12.25
N ASN A 167 9.32 16.99 -12.66
CA ASN A 167 7.88 17.19 -12.64
C ASN A 167 7.27 16.86 -14.00
N GLN A 168 6.59 15.71 -14.06
CA GLN A 168 5.88 15.27 -15.27
C GLN A 168 4.55 16.01 -15.52
N TYR A 169 4.09 16.82 -14.56
CA TYR A 169 2.81 17.52 -14.62
C TYR A 169 2.93 18.97 -15.12
N THR A 170 4.14 19.51 -15.27
CA THR A 170 4.35 20.81 -15.92
C THR A 170 4.30 20.67 -17.44
N ASN A 171 4.01 21.77 -18.14
CA ASN A 171 4.06 21.81 -19.60
C ASN A 171 5.00 22.93 -20.08
N PRO A 172 6.20 22.62 -20.60
CA PRO A 172 6.76 21.27 -20.77
C PRO A 172 7.16 20.60 -19.44
N PRO A 173 7.19 19.26 -19.38
CA PRO A 173 7.78 18.53 -18.26
C PRO A 173 9.24 18.92 -18.03
N GLY A 174 9.67 19.06 -16.78
CA GLY A 174 11.02 19.53 -16.48
C GLY A 174 11.45 19.34 -15.04
N TYR A 175 12.74 19.57 -14.78
CA TYR A 175 13.26 19.58 -13.41
C TYR A 175 12.89 20.87 -12.70
N GLN A 176 12.49 20.76 -11.43
CA GLN A 176 12.24 21.88 -10.54
C GLN A 176 12.84 21.60 -9.16
N ILE A 177 13.22 22.66 -8.45
CA ILE A 177 13.59 22.55 -7.04
C ILE A 177 12.30 22.47 -6.23
N SER A 178 12.20 21.47 -5.36
CA SER A 178 11.10 21.32 -4.41
C SER A 178 11.65 21.15 -3.01
N SER A 179 10.99 21.79 -2.05
CA SER A 179 11.35 21.76 -0.64
C SER A 179 10.52 20.70 0.08
N PHE A 180 11.20 19.89 0.87
CA PHE A 180 10.63 18.92 1.79
C PHE A 180 11.07 19.31 3.20
N PHE A 181 10.20 19.14 4.18
CA PHE A 181 10.41 19.60 5.56
C PHE A 181 10.65 18.45 6.52
N TYR A 182 10.34 17.23 6.10
CA TYR A 182 10.44 16.05 6.94
C TYR A 182 11.21 14.94 6.23
N ARG A 183 11.84 14.09 7.03
CA ARG A 183 12.39 12.81 6.58
C ARG A 183 11.65 11.70 7.31
N ALA A 184 11.17 10.72 6.56
CA ALA A 184 10.37 9.62 7.05
C ALA A 184 10.79 8.31 6.39
N ALA A 185 9.96 7.26 6.48
CA ALA A 185 10.23 5.99 5.82
C ALA A 185 9.00 5.34 5.21
N MET A 186 9.27 4.57 4.16
CA MET A 186 8.33 3.66 3.53
C MET A 186 9.04 2.34 3.24
N LEU A 187 8.40 1.23 3.60
CA LEU A 187 8.80 -0.13 3.29
C LEU A 187 7.79 -0.78 2.36
N GLN A 188 8.30 -1.63 1.47
CA GLN A 188 7.52 -2.49 0.59
C GLN A 188 8.06 -3.91 0.71
N THR A 189 7.20 -4.91 0.55
CA THR A 189 7.67 -6.30 0.41
C THR A 189 8.30 -6.55 -0.96
N TRP A 190 9.35 -7.38 -1.01
CA TRP A 190 9.88 -7.90 -2.29
C TRP A 190 8.96 -8.93 -2.90
N ASN A 191 8.34 -9.73 -2.03
CA ASN A 191 7.53 -10.86 -2.43
C ASN A 191 6.10 -10.44 -2.69
N LYS A 192 5.48 -11.20 -3.58
CA LYS A 192 4.12 -10.98 -4.01
C LYS A 192 3.32 -12.20 -3.61
N PHE A 193 2.24 -12.01 -2.88
CA PHE A 193 1.31 -13.10 -2.57
C PHE A 193 -0.01 -12.87 -3.28
N CYS A 194 -0.69 -13.95 -3.66
CA CYS A 194 -2.00 -13.84 -4.29
C CYS A 194 -3.05 -13.75 -3.19
N PHE A 195 -3.70 -12.60 -3.07
CA PHE A 195 -4.78 -12.41 -2.11
C PHE A 195 -6.12 -12.66 -2.80
N GLN A 196 -6.77 -13.76 -2.44
CA GLN A 196 -8.09 -14.15 -2.98
C GLN A 196 -9.20 -14.11 -1.92
N GLY A 197 -8.83 -13.72 -0.70
CA GLY A 197 -9.63 -13.83 0.52
C GLY A 197 -8.75 -14.30 1.67
N GLY A 198 -9.17 -14.02 2.90
CA GLY A 198 -8.42 -14.36 4.10
C GLY A 198 -8.46 -13.21 5.12
N MET A 199 -7.50 -13.24 6.04
CA MET A 199 -7.32 -12.23 7.06
C MET A 199 -5.96 -11.55 6.88
N LEU A 200 -5.93 -10.25 7.18
CA LEU A 200 -4.71 -9.48 7.34
C LEU A 200 -4.81 -8.85 8.72
N GLU A 201 -3.77 -9.01 9.54
CA GLU A 201 -3.74 -8.50 10.90
C GLU A 201 -2.42 -7.74 11.12
N VAL A 202 -2.51 -6.62 11.83
CA VAL A 202 -1.35 -5.86 12.27
C VAL A 202 -1.62 -5.29 13.65
N ARG A 203 -0.63 -5.38 14.55
CA ARG A 203 -0.60 -4.64 15.80
C ARG A 203 0.29 -3.43 15.62
N THR A 204 -0.28 -2.24 15.66
CA THR A 204 0.44 -0.99 15.43
C THR A 204 0.11 0.04 16.50
N GLN A 205 1.09 0.89 16.81
CA GLN A 205 0.90 2.08 17.62
C GLN A 205 1.13 3.30 16.73
N LEU A 206 0.08 4.11 16.55
CA LEU A 206 0.17 5.31 15.74
C LEU A 206 0.91 6.41 16.49
N PRO A 207 1.73 7.23 15.80
CA PRO A 207 2.40 8.36 16.41
C PRO A 207 1.41 9.45 16.83
N GLY A 208 1.74 10.14 17.92
CA GLY A 208 1.00 11.28 18.43
C GLY A 208 1.76 11.95 19.57
N ALA A 209 1.52 13.25 19.76
CA ALA A 209 2.00 13.99 20.91
C ALA A 209 1.14 13.62 22.13
N ILE A 210 1.56 12.60 22.86
CA ILE A 210 0.80 12.01 23.99
C ILE A 210 1.49 12.18 25.35
N THR A 211 2.53 13.00 25.44
CA THR A 211 3.15 13.33 26.73
C THR A 211 2.33 14.40 27.46
N PRO A 212 2.29 14.42 28.80
CA PRO A 212 1.56 15.44 29.56
C PRO A 212 1.92 16.88 29.16
N GLU A 213 3.18 17.12 28.80
CA GLU A 213 3.72 18.43 28.41
C GLU A 213 3.20 18.91 27.06
N SER A 214 2.72 18.00 26.21
CA SER A 214 2.13 18.37 24.90
C SER A 214 0.87 19.21 25.04
N GLY A 215 0.17 19.12 26.17
CA GLY A 215 -1.15 19.74 26.34
C GLY A 215 -2.23 19.13 25.44
N ASN A 216 -2.01 17.93 24.90
CA ASN A 216 -2.98 17.23 24.07
C ASN A 216 -4.26 16.95 24.89
N PRO A 217 -5.43 17.50 24.51
CA PRO A 217 -6.67 17.34 25.24
C PRO A 217 -7.24 15.91 25.15
N ASP A 218 -6.67 15.06 24.29
CA ASP A 218 -7.04 13.65 24.16
C ASP A 218 -6.34 12.75 25.21
N ILE A 219 -5.35 13.27 25.95
CA ILE A 219 -4.67 12.53 27.02
C ILE A 219 -5.64 12.22 28.17
N GLY A 220 -5.56 10.99 28.69
CA GLY A 220 -6.38 10.53 29.81
C GLY A 220 -7.81 10.15 29.43
N LYS A 221 -8.21 10.38 28.17
CA LYS A 221 -9.40 9.73 27.62
C LYS A 221 -9.08 8.23 27.50
N GLY A 222 -10.01 7.37 27.89
CA GLY A 222 -9.79 5.91 27.95
C GLY A 222 -9.34 5.30 26.61
N PRO A 223 -8.94 4.02 26.58
CA PRO A 223 -8.30 3.39 25.41
C PRO A 223 -9.15 3.38 24.13
N ASN A 224 -10.47 3.54 24.25
CA ASN A 224 -11.41 3.60 23.11
C ASN A 224 -11.82 5.02 22.72
N ALA A 225 -11.23 6.04 23.35
CA ALA A 225 -11.60 7.42 23.07
C ALA A 225 -11.07 7.85 21.70
N ARG A 226 -11.92 8.56 20.97
CA ARG A 226 -11.57 9.14 19.68
C ARG A 226 -10.70 10.37 19.87
N ALA A 227 -9.66 10.48 19.05
CA ALA A 227 -8.91 11.72 18.91
C ALA A 227 -9.86 12.85 18.48
N THR A 228 -9.67 14.03 19.04
CA THR A 228 -10.48 15.23 18.74
C THR A 228 -9.64 16.40 18.28
N ALA A 229 -8.34 16.40 18.59
CA ALA A 229 -7.45 17.52 18.29
C ALA A 229 -6.35 17.07 17.31
N ASN A 230 -6.67 17.13 16.01
CA ASN A 230 -5.81 16.61 14.94
C ASN A 230 -4.36 17.17 14.94
N GLN A 231 -4.16 18.39 15.45
CA GLN A 231 -2.84 19.03 15.57
C GLN A 231 -1.83 18.24 16.44
N TYR A 232 -2.30 17.35 17.31
CA TYR A 232 -1.44 16.48 18.14
C TYR A 232 -1.10 15.15 17.45
N TYR A 233 -1.59 14.92 16.23
CA TYR A 233 -1.37 13.71 15.44
C TYR A 233 -0.94 14.09 14.01
N PRO A 234 0.22 14.72 13.84
CA PRO A 234 0.57 15.46 12.61
C PRO A 234 1.02 14.58 11.43
N THR A 235 0.92 13.26 11.53
CA THR A 235 1.39 12.32 10.51
C THR A 235 0.24 11.58 9.85
N TRP A 236 0.49 11.01 8.67
CA TRP A 236 -0.40 10.12 7.93
C TRP A 236 0.22 8.71 7.82
N PRO A 237 0.01 7.83 8.81
CA PRO A 237 0.39 6.42 8.72
C PRO A 237 -0.40 5.68 7.64
N GLY A 238 0.27 4.80 6.90
CA GLY A 238 -0.32 3.91 5.91
C GLY A 238 0.20 2.48 6.05
N LEU A 239 -0.72 1.53 6.17
CA LEU A 239 -0.51 0.08 6.12
C LEU A 239 -1.51 -0.49 5.13
N TRP A 240 -1.03 -0.92 3.97
CA TRP A 240 -1.90 -1.26 2.85
C TRP A 240 -1.25 -2.26 1.90
N LEU A 241 -2.06 -2.84 1.02
CA LEU A 241 -1.60 -3.72 -0.05
C LEU A 241 -1.78 -3.06 -1.41
N MET A 242 -0.81 -3.21 -2.31
CA MET A 242 -0.92 -2.76 -3.70
C MET A 242 -0.87 -3.92 -4.68
N GLY A 243 -1.75 -3.92 -5.67
CA GLY A 243 -1.68 -4.82 -6.82
C GLY A 243 -0.36 -4.67 -7.59
N ASN A 244 0.26 -5.80 -7.90
CA ASN A 244 1.67 -5.89 -8.32
C ASN A 244 2.04 -5.32 -9.70
N LEU A 245 1.08 -4.77 -10.44
CA LEU A 245 1.30 -4.11 -11.73
C LEU A 245 1.68 -2.63 -11.57
N GLY A 246 1.51 -2.09 -10.36
CA GLY A 246 2.03 -0.79 -9.96
C GLY A 246 3.06 -0.98 -8.84
N ARG A 247 3.87 0.05 -8.65
CA ARG A 247 4.73 0.18 -7.48
C ARG A 247 4.41 1.51 -6.80
N ALA A 248 3.98 1.43 -5.54
CA ALA A 248 3.57 2.58 -4.78
C ALA A 248 4.66 3.67 -4.82
N ILE A 249 4.24 4.93 -4.94
CA ILE A 249 5.06 6.13 -5.09
C ILE A 249 5.94 6.22 -6.37
N PHE A 250 5.86 5.25 -7.30
CA PHE A 250 6.46 5.34 -8.63
C PHE A 250 5.41 5.70 -9.69
N SER A 251 5.16 7.00 -9.86
CA SER A 251 4.04 7.54 -10.68
C SER A 251 3.97 7.00 -12.11
N ALA A 252 5.11 6.70 -12.75
CA ALA A 252 5.14 6.11 -14.09
C ALA A 252 4.50 4.70 -14.15
N SER A 253 4.54 3.96 -13.03
CA SER A 253 3.94 2.63 -12.89
C SER A 253 2.49 2.68 -12.41
N THR A 254 2.11 3.71 -11.66
CA THR A 254 0.78 3.82 -11.05
C THR A 254 -0.21 4.65 -11.89
N ASN A 255 0.28 5.51 -12.80
CA ASN A 255 -0.55 6.31 -13.68
C ASN A 255 -1.51 5.45 -14.50
N ARG A 256 -2.82 5.71 -14.35
CA ARG A 256 -3.92 4.96 -15.00
C ARG A 256 -3.88 3.46 -14.70
N MET A 257 -3.26 3.07 -13.59
CA MET A 257 -3.16 1.69 -13.11
C MET A 257 -3.75 1.58 -11.70
N TRP A 258 -3.45 2.57 -10.86
CA TRP A 258 -4.01 2.74 -9.51
C TRP A 258 -5.24 3.68 -9.56
N PRO A 259 -6.25 3.55 -8.68
CA PRO A 259 -6.37 2.65 -7.52
C PRO A 259 -7.27 1.42 -7.72
N TYR A 260 -7.69 1.11 -8.94
CA TYR A 260 -8.68 0.07 -9.20
C TYR A 260 -8.28 -0.86 -10.34
N SER A 261 -9.03 -1.96 -10.49
CA SER A 261 -8.93 -2.86 -11.63
C SER A 261 -10.33 -3.11 -12.18
N TYR A 262 -10.58 -2.67 -13.41
CA TYR A 262 -11.85 -2.87 -14.11
C TYR A 262 -11.65 -3.78 -15.33
N SER A 263 -12.38 -4.88 -15.41
CA SER A 263 -12.19 -5.93 -16.44
C SER A 263 -13.42 -6.11 -17.34
N GLN A 264 -14.12 -5.02 -17.64
CA GLN A 264 -15.22 -4.98 -18.59
C GLN A 264 -14.98 -3.85 -19.58
N CYS A 265 -15.38 -4.03 -20.84
CA CYS A 265 -15.36 -2.95 -21.81
C CYS A 265 -16.71 -2.22 -21.80
N ASP A 266 -16.81 -1.19 -20.97
CA ASP A 266 -17.97 -0.32 -20.88
C ASP A 266 -17.50 1.14 -20.80
N GLU A 267 -17.45 1.79 -21.97
CA GLU A 267 -17.02 3.17 -22.12
C GLU A 267 -17.95 4.18 -21.43
N ASN A 268 -19.17 3.79 -21.04
CA ASN A 268 -20.09 4.67 -20.30
C ASN A 268 -19.80 4.66 -18.80
N VAL A 269 -19.26 3.56 -18.26
CA VAL A 269 -18.93 3.41 -16.84
C VAL A 269 -17.50 3.86 -16.57
N LEU A 270 -16.56 3.37 -17.35
CA LEU A 270 -15.15 3.72 -17.24
C LEU A 270 -14.55 3.89 -18.63
N PRO A 271 -14.34 5.13 -19.10
CA PRO A 271 -13.69 5.37 -20.37
C PRO A 271 -12.32 4.68 -20.42
N SER A 272 -12.02 3.93 -21.47
CA SER A 272 -10.85 3.05 -21.50
C SER A 272 -9.52 3.78 -21.35
N TYR A 273 -9.44 5.05 -21.74
CA TYR A 273 -8.24 5.87 -21.57
C TYR A 273 -7.87 6.10 -20.09
N ASN A 274 -8.78 5.88 -19.15
CA ASN A 274 -8.54 6.00 -17.70
C ASN A 274 -7.84 4.78 -17.09
N GLN A 275 -7.81 3.63 -17.77
CA GLN A 275 -7.07 2.44 -17.34
C GLN A 275 -6.10 1.96 -18.43
N ARG A 276 -4.81 2.01 -18.17
CA ARG A 276 -3.74 1.70 -19.13
C ARG A 276 -3.87 0.31 -19.73
N ILE A 277 -4.25 -0.69 -18.93
CA ILE A 277 -4.56 -2.05 -19.39
C ILE A 277 -6.08 -2.20 -19.33
N SER A 278 -6.79 -1.74 -20.36
CA SER A 278 -8.26 -1.80 -20.43
C SER A 278 -8.77 -3.08 -21.08
N ALA A 279 -9.95 -3.54 -20.65
CA ALA A 279 -10.67 -4.65 -21.28
C ALA A 279 -11.19 -4.30 -22.69
N CYS A 280 -11.20 -3.03 -23.09
CA CYS A 280 -11.51 -2.62 -24.48
C CYS A 280 -10.33 -2.85 -25.44
N ASN A 281 -9.13 -3.13 -24.92
CA ASN A 281 -7.94 -3.31 -25.75
C ASN A 281 -7.70 -4.80 -26.07
N GLY A 282 -7.79 -5.16 -27.36
CA GLY A 282 -7.49 -6.52 -27.84
C GLY A 282 -6.00 -6.85 -27.93
N ASN A 283 -5.12 -5.86 -27.88
CA ASN A 283 -3.67 -6.03 -27.94
C ASN A 283 -2.96 -5.11 -26.94
N PRO A 284 -3.00 -5.41 -25.63
CA PRO A 284 -2.31 -4.63 -24.61
C PRO A 284 -0.78 -4.75 -24.64
N GLY A 285 -0.22 -5.67 -25.44
CA GLY A 285 1.21 -5.95 -25.49
C GLY A 285 1.76 -6.64 -24.24
N HIS A 286 3.09 -6.78 -24.16
CA HIS A 286 3.82 -7.26 -22.98
C HIS A 286 3.37 -8.64 -22.42
N GLY A 287 2.83 -9.51 -23.27
CA GLY A 287 2.33 -10.83 -22.85
C GLY A 287 1.06 -10.80 -22.01
N LEU A 288 0.34 -9.67 -21.98
CA LEU A 288 -0.93 -9.52 -21.29
C LEU A 288 -2.09 -10.08 -22.14
N ASN A 289 -3.13 -10.58 -21.48
CA ASN A 289 -4.28 -11.16 -22.15
C ASN A 289 -5.08 -10.10 -22.91
N SER A 290 -5.51 -10.43 -24.13
CA SER A 290 -6.44 -9.62 -24.92
C SER A 290 -7.77 -9.41 -24.19
N TYR A 291 -8.33 -8.21 -24.25
CA TYR A 291 -9.65 -7.87 -23.68
C TYR A 291 -9.79 -8.16 -22.17
N GLN A 292 -8.67 -8.15 -21.43
CA GLN A 292 -8.67 -8.30 -19.99
C GLN A 292 -8.13 -7.05 -19.32
N GLY A 293 -9.01 -6.30 -18.68
CA GLY A 293 -8.62 -5.10 -17.96
C GLY A 293 -7.93 -5.45 -16.64
N ARG A 294 -6.81 -4.79 -16.35
CA ARG A 294 -5.95 -4.99 -15.18
C ARG A 294 -5.50 -3.65 -14.63
N GLY A 295 -5.37 -3.58 -13.31
CA GLY A 295 -4.84 -2.42 -12.59
C GLY A 295 -3.97 -2.84 -11.40
N ALA A 296 -3.66 -1.86 -10.57
CA ALA A 296 -2.90 -1.98 -9.34
C ALA A 296 -3.77 -1.50 -8.17
N PRO A 297 -4.79 -2.29 -7.77
CA PRO A 297 -5.72 -1.90 -6.73
C PRO A 297 -5.04 -1.76 -5.37
N GLU A 298 -5.57 -0.87 -4.55
CA GLU A 298 -5.14 -0.65 -3.17
C GLU A 298 -6.14 -1.27 -2.18
N ILE A 299 -5.61 -1.88 -1.13
CA ILE A 299 -6.37 -2.42 0.01
C ILE A 299 -5.70 -1.92 1.29
N ASP A 300 -6.25 -0.86 1.86
CA ASP A 300 -5.85 -0.28 3.14
C ASP A 300 -6.33 -1.13 4.31
N LEU A 301 -5.39 -1.56 5.13
CA LEU A 301 -5.68 -2.05 6.48
C LEU A 301 -5.87 -0.84 7.40
N LEU A 302 -4.98 0.15 7.26
CA LEU A 302 -5.01 1.42 7.96
C LEU A 302 -4.40 2.50 7.07
N GLU A 303 -5.14 3.56 6.80
CA GLU A 303 -4.61 4.74 6.13
C GLU A 303 -5.22 5.99 6.74
N GLY A 304 -4.41 6.79 7.44
CA GLY A 304 -4.87 8.02 8.09
C GLY A 304 -4.34 8.19 9.50
N GLY A 305 -4.57 9.37 10.05
CA GLY A 305 -4.04 9.79 11.35
C GLY A 305 -4.99 10.73 12.09
N GLY A 306 -4.81 10.79 13.41
CA GLY A 306 -5.60 11.66 14.29
C GLY A 306 -7.09 11.38 14.21
N VAL A 307 -7.85 12.34 13.70
CA VAL A 307 -9.33 12.29 13.69
C VAL A 307 -9.92 11.54 12.49
N ALA A 308 -9.09 11.10 11.55
CA ALA A 308 -9.54 10.44 10.32
C ALA A 308 -8.66 9.23 10.00
N ILE A 309 -9.27 8.06 9.96
CA ILE A 309 -8.66 6.81 9.48
C ILE A 309 -9.58 6.21 8.42
N SER A 310 -8.98 5.76 7.32
CA SER A 310 -9.59 4.99 6.25
C SER A 310 -9.14 3.53 6.36
N SER A 311 -10.03 2.60 6.00
CA SER A 311 -9.69 1.20 5.73
C SER A 311 -10.48 0.74 4.50
N SER A 312 -9.80 0.04 3.59
CA SER A 312 -10.31 -0.26 2.24
C SER A 312 -10.75 -1.70 2.04
N ILE A 313 -11.37 -2.31 3.05
CA ILE A 313 -12.38 -3.34 2.74
C ILE A 313 -13.46 -2.77 1.78
N GLN A 314 -13.54 -1.43 1.63
CA GLN A 314 -14.04 -0.75 0.44
C GLN A 314 -12.86 -0.19 -0.38
N ILE A 315 -12.57 -0.78 -1.54
CA ILE A 315 -11.55 -0.32 -2.53
C ILE A 315 -11.37 1.21 -2.54
N GLY A 316 -10.26 1.68 -1.96
CA GLY A 316 -9.63 3.01 -2.11
C GLY A 316 -10.35 4.23 -1.52
N PRO A 317 -9.61 5.30 -1.17
CA PRO A 317 -10.13 6.47 -0.49
C PRO A 317 -11.03 7.28 -1.44
N GLY A 318 -12.29 7.48 -1.05
CA GLY A 318 -13.21 8.37 -1.78
C GLY A 318 -14.63 7.86 -2.01
N LEU A 319 -15.04 6.72 -1.43
CA LEU A 319 -16.44 6.30 -1.55
C LEU A 319 -17.34 7.21 -0.69
N ALA A 320 -17.98 8.20 -1.33
CA ALA A 320 -18.98 9.05 -0.68
C ALA A 320 -20.02 8.20 0.05
N LYS A 321 -20.51 8.64 1.22
CA LYS A 321 -21.38 7.87 2.13
C LYS A 321 -22.53 7.12 1.41
N LYS A 322 -23.08 7.70 0.34
CA LYS A 322 -24.16 7.13 -0.50
C LYS A 322 -23.80 5.83 -1.26
N PHE A 323 -22.52 5.53 -1.42
CA PHE A 323 -22.04 4.35 -2.15
C PHE A 323 -21.66 3.18 -1.22
N ARG A 324 -21.75 3.38 0.10
CA ARG A 324 -21.52 2.32 1.10
C ARG A 324 -22.70 1.36 1.08
N ARG A 325 -22.44 0.05 0.93
CA ARG A 325 -23.48 -0.95 0.60
C ARG A 325 -24.35 -1.42 1.78
N ALA A 326 -24.08 -1.02 3.03
CA ALA A 326 -24.91 -1.41 4.17
C ALA A 326 -24.81 -0.43 5.36
N VAL A 327 -25.90 -0.33 6.13
CA VAL A 327 -25.91 0.21 7.50
C VAL A 327 -25.32 -0.87 8.41
N VAL A 328 -24.40 -0.49 9.29
CA VAL A 328 -23.72 -1.40 10.22
C VAL A 328 -24.74 -1.90 11.26
N ASN A 329 -24.80 -3.22 11.46
CA ASN A 329 -25.65 -3.83 12.48
C ASN A 329 -24.82 -4.11 13.74
N GLY A 330 -24.90 -3.23 14.74
CA GLY A 330 -24.08 -3.26 15.96
C GLY A 330 -24.35 -4.43 16.92
N THR A 331 -25.31 -5.31 16.64
CA THR A 331 -25.67 -6.42 17.54
C THR A 331 -24.89 -7.72 17.31
N LEU A 332 -24.09 -7.81 16.24
CA LEU A 332 -23.50 -9.08 15.81
C LEU A 332 -22.08 -9.37 16.34
N ASP A 333 -21.52 -8.52 17.21
CA ASP A 333 -20.09 -8.64 17.56
C ASP A 333 -19.75 -8.41 19.05
N ASN A 334 -20.66 -8.75 19.97
CA ASN A 334 -20.43 -8.68 21.43
C ASN A 334 -19.82 -7.34 21.93
N GLY A 335 -20.11 -6.23 21.25
CA GLY A 335 -19.60 -4.90 21.61
C GLY A 335 -18.09 -4.69 21.39
N LYS A 336 -17.40 -5.52 20.60
CA LYS A 336 -15.94 -5.39 20.37
C LYS A 336 -15.56 -4.56 19.14
N ILE A 337 -16.52 -4.24 18.28
CA ILE A 337 -16.34 -3.21 17.25
C ILE A 337 -17.30 -2.07 17.61
N GLU A 338 -16.90 -1.25 18.58
CA GLU A 338 -17.42 0.11 18.64
C GLU A 338 -16.78 0.88 17.49
N ASP A 339 -17.61 1.20 16.49
CA ASP A 339 -17.38 2.18 15.43
C ASP A 339 -15.91 2.57 15.21
N ILE A 340 -15.18 1.79 14.40
CA ILE A 340 -14.05 2.32 13.64
C ILE A 340 -14.66 3.03 12.43
N PHE A 341 -15.20 4.23 12.62
CA PHE A 341 -15.78 5.05 11.55
C PHE A 341 -15.43 6.51 11.64
#